data_AF-A0A948FF61-F1
#
_entry.id   AF-A0A948FF61-F1
#
_cell.length_a   1.000
_cell.length_b   1.000
_cell.length_c   1.000
_cell.angle_alpha   90.00
_cell.angle_beta   90.00
_cell.angle_gamma   90.00
#
_symmetry.space_group_name_H-M   'P 1'
#
loop_
_entity.id
_entity.type
_entity.pdbx_description
1 polymer ?
#
loop_
_entity_poly.entity_id
_entity_poly.type
_entity_poly.pdbx_seq_one_letter_code
_entity_poly.pdbx_strand_id
1 'polypeptide(L)'
;MKNTTQQIITILKSDNFTKLYELKAKVDESGWNTKEYQEVSFTEAFSEIENIKDILIQAIESKNNLFENATSFQERQNIHGFINNLNSYITNIKNGSDQVNNFIQFVQQLKEITRKIGIELNIQGYPAYQEKLKQLNYLKSKYEDLISKLNKAEELKKSSEEVLKSIQDKQEKIKQTTENIEANNTKITSIKEDIEKRHENIKTINTNITEYKAAAEQNEAAIKTFFSEIDEYEKEIKNGLEKITETIKTSKEKMDSNIKQHAEKTEDILNQNKTLQDQILDILGKSIGTNLYLSFKEKAKWMKYQAVFWLILLGLSIWFLSSTGAHIFQELKPFFENGKITDLTLTFYLRLTLIFPAIYAVYFCAHQFQVTSKLLEEYDFKSSVAVALHHFKE
;
A
#
# COMPACT_ATOMS: atom_id res chain seq x y z
N MET A 1 -46.78 31.59 -122.82
CA MET A 1 -46.26 32.93 -122.51
C MET A 1 -46.09 33.69 -123.82
N LYS A 2 -46.68 34.88 -123.93
CA LYS A 2 -46.57 35.79 -125.09
C LYS A 2 -45.13 36.30 -125.23
N ASN A 3 -44.71 36.61 -126.46
CA ASN A 3 -43.32 37.02 -126.76
C ASN A 3 -42.86 38.20 -125.88
N THR A 4 -43.68 39.25 -125.75
CA THR A 4 -43.37 40.42 -124.90
C THR A 4 -43.23 40.05 -123.42
N THR A 5 -44.02 39.09 -122.90
CA THR A 5 -43.91 38.60 -121.52
C THR A 5 -42.58 37.86 -121.31
N GLN A 6 -42.17 37.04 -122.29
CA GLN A 6 -40.88 36.33 -122.24
C GLN A 6 -39.71 37.32 -122.25
N GLN A 7 -39.81 38.40 -123.03
CA GLN A 7 -38.79 39.45 -123.06
C GLN A 7 -38.70 40.18 -121.70
N ILE A 8 -39.83 40.52 -121.09
CA ILE A 8 -39.89 41.14 -119.75
C ILE A 8 -39.21 40.25 -118.70
N ILE A 9 -39.62 38.97 -118.58
CA ILE A 9 -39.08 38.08 -117.55
C ILE A 9 -37.58 37.80 -117.75
N THR A 10 -37.13 37.76 -119.00
CA THR A 10 -35.71 37.59 -119.32
C THR A 10 -34.88 38.76 -118.80
N ILE A 11 -35.36 40.00 -118.97
CA ILE A 11 -34.66 41.19 -118.45
C ILE A 11 -34.73 41.25 -116.92
N LEU A 12 -35.89 40.97 -116.31
CA LEU A 12 -36.03 40.97 -114.84
C LEU A 12 -35.17 39.90 -114.14
N LYS A 13 -34.78 38.84 -114.85
CA LYS A 13 -33.85 37.80 -114.38
C LYS A 13 -32.40 38.03 -114.80
N SER A 14 -32.10 39.10 -115.52
CA SER A 14 -30.72 39.45 -115.87
C SER A 14 -29.91 39.87 -114.64
N ASP A 15 -28.59 39.78 -114.74
CA ASP A 15 -27.65 40.17 -113.67
C ASP A 15 -27.89 41.59 -113.13
N ASN A 16 -28.37 42.50 -113.97
CA ASN A 16 -28.70 43.87 -113.55
C ASN A 16 -29.84 43.94 -112.55
N PHE A 17 -30.85 43.07 -112.66
CA PHE A 17 -32.02 43.04 -111.77
C PHE A 17 -31.90 42.02 -110.63
N THR A 18 -31.09 40.98 -110.79
CA THR A 18 -30.79 40.02 -109.71
C THR A 18 -29.71 40.55 -108.75
N LYS A 19 -28.81 41.42 -109.24
CA LYS A 19 -27.76 42.08 -108.45
C LYS A 19 -27.95 43.59 -108.39
N LEU A 20 -29.17 44.02 -108.02
CA LEU A 20 -29.47 45.44 -107.82
C LEU A 20 -28.64 46.07 -106.68
N TYR A 21 -28.22 45.29 -105.69
CA TYR A 21 -27.33 45.80 -104.62
C TYR A 21 -26.01 46.39 -105.16
N GLU A 22 -25.49 45.88 -106.29
CA GLU A 22 -24.30 46.44 -106.95
C GLU A 22 -24.56 47.84 -107.53
N LEU A 23 -25.78 48.10 -108.01
CA LEU A 23 -26.18 49.43 -108.46
C LEU A 23 -26.17 50.41 -107.29
N LYS A 24 -26.75 50.01 -106.15
CA LYS A 24 -26.79 50.84 -104.95
C LYS A 24 -25.38 51.16 -104.44
N ALA A 25 -24.52 50.14 -104.33
CA ALA A 25 -23.12 50.33 -103.97
C ALA A 25 -22.41 51.32 -104.91
N LYS A 26 -22.62 51.21 -106.23
CA LYS A 26 -21.99 52.12 -107.20
C LYS A 26 -22.50 53.56 -107.09
N VAL A 27 -23.79 53.75 -106.85
CA VAL A 27 -24.41 55.07 -106.64
C VAL A 27 -23.90 55.73 -105.35
N ASP A 28 -23.74 54.94 -104.28
CA ASP A 28 -23.15 55.39 -103.01
C ASP A 28 -21.66 55.76 -103.17
N GLU A 29 -20.86 54.91 -103.83
CA GLU A 29 -19.44 55.18 -104.13
C GLU A 29 -19.22 56.44 -104.98
N SER A 30 -20.17 56.74 -105.87
CA SER A 30 -20.08 57.88 -106.80
C SER A 30 -20.68 59.16 -106.24
N GLY A 31 -21.23 59.13 -105.01
CA GLY A 31 -21.86 60.29 -104.35
C GLY A 31 -23.17 60.73 -104.98
N TRP A 32 -23.86 59.85 -105.71
CA TRP A 32 -25.12 60.17 -106.41
C TRP A 32 -26.38 59.80 -105.60
N ASN A 33 -26.21 59.31 -104.38
CA ASN A 33 -27.30 58.84 -103.52
C ASN A 33 -28.23 59.94 -102.99
N THR A 34 -27.80 61.21 -103.03
CA THR A 34 -28.62 62.38 -102.67
C THR A 34 -29.45 62.91 -103.85
N LYS A 35 -29.45 62.23 -105.00
CA LYS A 35 -30.23 62.66 -106.17
C LYS A 35 -31.70 62.33 -106.01
N GLU A 36 -32.52 63.27 -106.45
CA GLU A 36 -33.97 63.20 -106.39
C GLU A 36 -34.57 63.59 -107.73
N TYR A 37 -35.67 62.95 -108.10
CA TYR A 37 -36.49 63.32 -109.25
C TYR A 37 -37.95 63.38 -108.83
N GLN A 38 -38.58 64.55 -109.00
CA GLN A 38 -39.98 64.81 -108.62
C GLN A 38 -40.32 64.28 -107.21
N GLU A 39 -39.54 64.74 -106.21
CA GLU A 39 -39.71 64.42 -104.79
C GLU A 39 -39.46 62.96 -104.38
N VAL A 40 -38.93 62.12 -105.28
CA VAL A 40 -38.53 60.75 -104.94
C VAL A 40 -37.01 60.64 -104.99
N SER A 41 -36.46 60.15 -103.88
CA SER A 41 -35.04 59.87 -103.73
C SER A 41 -34.62 58.58 -104.44
N PHE A 42 -33.32 58.47 -104.77
CA PHE A 42 -32.77 57.21 -105.27
C PHE A 42 -33.06 56.03 -104.34
N THR A 43 -32.99 56.22 -103.03
CA THR A 43 -33.23 55.15 -102.05
C THR A 43 -34.66 54.64 -102.10
N GLU A 44 -35.64 55.55 -102.21
CA GLU A 44 -37.05 55.17 -102.38
C GLU A 44 -37.28 54.46 -103.71
N ALA A 45 -36.78 55.02 -104.82
CA ALA A 45 -36.86 54.37 -106.12
C ALA A 45 -36.18 53.00 -106.13
N PHE A 46 -35.07 52.83 -105.42
CA PHE A 46 -34.37 51.56 -105.30
C PHE A 46 -35.24 50.50 -104.60
N SER A 47 -35.82 50.82 -103.45
CA SER A 47 -36.73 49.92 -102.75
C SER A 47 -38.00 49.63 -103.57
N GLU A 48 -38.48 50.60 -104.32
CA GLU A 48 -39.64 50.44 -105.20
C GLU A 48 -39.36 49.49 -106.35
N ILE A 49 -38.21 49.59 -107.03
CA ILE A 49 -37.90 48.68 -108.14
C ILE A 49 -37.69 47.24 -107.65
N GLU A 50 -37.14 47.04 -106.45
CA GLU A 50 -37.01 45.70 -105.86
C GLU A 50 -38.39 45.07 -105.65
N ASN A 51 -39.32 45.82 -105.05
CA ASN A 51 -40.68 45.36 -104.83
C ASN A 51 -41.43 45.11 -106.15
N ILE A 52 -41.36 46.05 -107.10
CA ILE A 52 -42.04 45.93 -108.40
C ILE A 52 -41.49 44.75 -109.20
N LYS A 53 -40.18 44.52 -109.18
CA LYS A 53 -39.55 43.36 -109.81
C LYS A 53 -40.17 42.06 -109.27
N ASP A 54 -40.25 41.92 -107.94
CA ASP A 54 -40.76 40.70 -107.31
C ASP A 54 -42.25 40.49 -107.60
N ILE A 55 -43.06 41.55 -107.57
CA ILE A 55 -44.48 41.51 -107.94
C ILE A 55 -44.65 41.05 -109.39
N LEU A 56 -43.87 41.61 -110.32
CA LEU A 56 -43.96 41.26 -111.74
C LEU A 56 -43.50 39.83 -112.01
N ILE A 57 -42.41 39.36 -111.39
CA ILE A 57 -41.95 37.97 -111.50
C ILE A 57 -43.03 37.01 -110.98
N GLN A 58 -43.57 37.26 -109.78
CA GLN A 58 -44.62 36.43 -109.19
C GLN A 58 -45.89 36.40 -110.05
N ALA A 59 -46.28 37.54 -110.62
CA ALA A 59 -47.43 37.60 -111.53
C ALA A 59 -47.20 36.82 -112.82
N ILE A 60 -45.99 36.88 -113.40
CA ILE A 60 -45.62 36.19 -114.65
C ILE A 60 -45.54 34.68 -114.45
N GLU A 61 -44.95 34.24 -113.34
CA GLU A 61 -44.73 32.83 -113.03
C GLU A 61 -45.93 32.15 -112.36
N SER A 62 -46.96 32.92 -112.05
CA SER A 62 -48.21 32.38 -111.49
C SER A 62 -48.83 31.32 -112.41
N LYS A 63 -49.28 30.20 -111.82
CA LYS A 63 -49.83 29.04 -112.56
C LYS A 63 -51.07 29.38 -113.41
N ASN A 64 -51.75 30.48 -113.10
CA ASN A 64 -52.95 30.97 -113.76
C ASN A 64 -52.69 32.12 -114.76
N ASN A 65 -51.44 32.37 -115.15
CA ASN A 65 -51.05 33.41 -116.10
C ASN A 65 -51.56 34.81 -115.71
N LEU A 66 -51.52 35.18 -114.42
CA LEU A 66 -52.07 36.43 -113.89
C LEU A 66 -51.56 37.65 -114.66
N PHE A 67 -50.25 37.70 -114.93
CA PHE A 67 -49.68 38.82 -115.66
C PHE A 67 -50.28 38.98 -117.06
N GLU A 68 -50.47 37.89 -117.80
CA GLU A 68 -50.99 37.97 -119.18
C GLU A 68 -52.49 38.24 -119.25
N ASN A 69 -53.21 37.86 -118.20
CA ASN A 69 -54.65 38.09 -118.05
C ASN A 69 -54.95 39.51 -117.56
N ALA A 70 -54.09 40.05 -116.68
CA ALA A 70 -54.24 41.40 -116.15
C ALA A 70 -53.76 42.48 -117.13
N THR A 71 -52.85 42.16 -118.06
CA THR A 71 -52.23 43.13 -118.97
C THR A 71 -52.78 43.05 -120.39
N SER A 72 -52.96 44.20 -121.04
CA SER A 72 -53.12 44.31 -122.49
C SER A 72 -51.78 44.17 -123.22
N PHE A 73 -51.81 44.02 -124.56
CA PHE A 73 -50.56 44.00 -125.35
C PHE A 73 -49.79 45.32 -125.23
N GLN A 74 -50.49 46.46 -125.30
CA GLN A 74 -49.86 47.77 -125.18
C GLN A 74 -49.22 47.98 -123.80
N GLU A 75 -49.89 47.54 -122.74
CA GLU A 75 -49.34 47.63 -121.38
C GLU A 75 -48.11 46.75 -121.21
N ARG A 76 -48.09 45.54 -121.78
CA ARG A 76 -46.87 44.72 -121.82
C ARG A 76 -45.74 45.39 -122.58
N GLN A 77 -46.02 46.04 -123.71
CA GLN A 77 -45.01 46.77 -124.47
C GLN A 77 -44.45 47.96 -123.67
N ASN A 78 -45.31 48.68 -122.95
CA ASN A 78 -44.88 49.79 -122.10
C ASN A 78 -44.02 49.29 -120.92
N ILE A 79 -44.46 48.23 -120.23
CA ILE A 79 -43.70 47.59 -119.15
C ILE A 79 -42.34 47.10 -119.65
N HIS A 80 -42.31 46.43 -120.81
CA HIS A 80 -41.08 45.99 -121.44
C HIS A 80 -40.16 47.18 -121.77
N GLY A 81 -40.69 48.26 -122.34
CA GLY A 81 -39.95 49.48 -122.64
C GLY A 81 -39.34 50.11 -121.39
N PHE A 82 -40.11 50.22 -120.31
CA PHE A 82 -39.61 50.76 -119.05
C PHE A 82 -38.52 49.88 -118.43
N ILE A 83 -38.73 48.57 -118.37
CA ILE A 83 -37.75 47.62 -117.83
C ILE A 83 -36.47 47.58 -118.67
N ASN A 84 -36.59 47.65 -120.00
CA ASN A 84 -35.44 47.67 -120.89
C ASN A 84 -34.62 48.96 -120.75
N ASN A 85 -35.28 50.11 -120.63
CA ASN A 85 -34.59 51.38 -120.36
C ASN A 85 -33.93 51.36 -118.98
N LEU A 86 -34.61 50.85 -117.95
CA LEU A 86 -34.01 50.64 -116.62
C LEU A 86 -32.79 49.72 -116.72
N ASN A 87 -32.85 48.63 -117.48
CA ASN A 87 -31.70 47.75 -117.69
C ASN A 87 -30.49 48.48 -118.29
N SER A 88 -30.73 49.36 -119.25
CA SER A 88 -29.69 50.20 -119.86
C SER A 88 -29.13 51.20 -118.85
N TYR A 89 -30.00 51.91 -118.11
CA TYR A 89 -29.57 52.86 -117.08
C TYR A 89 -28.80 52.20 -115.96
N ILE A 90 -29.20 51.02 -115.50
CA ILE A 90 -28.47 50.23 -114.49
C ILE A 90 -27.07 49.90 -115.01
N THR A 91 -26.95 49.40 -116.25
CA THR A 91 -25.65 49.12 -116.87
C THR A 91 -24.76 50.36 -116.93
N ASN A 92 -25.31 51.48 -117.39
CA ASN A 92 -24.55 52.72 -117.56
C ASN A 92 -24.10 53.31 -116.22
N ILE A 93 -24.96 53.26 -115.18
CA ILE A 93 -24.61 53.68 -113.82
C ILE A 93 -23.51 52.79 -113.25
N LYS A 94 -23.62 51.46 -113.41
CA LYS A 94 -22.56 50.51 -113.02
C LYS A 94 -21.22 50.84 -113.69
N ASN A 95 -21.26 51.25 -114.96
CA ASN A 95 -20.09 51.67 -115.74
C ASN A 95 -19.61 53.11 -115.47
N GLY A 96 -20.20 53.82 -114.50
CA GLY A 96 -19.76 55.15 -114.06
C GLY A 96 -20.37 56.33 -114.84
N SER A 97 -21.44 56.13 -115.60
CA SER A 97 -22.20 57.21 -116.22
C SER A 97 -23.39 57.63 -115.33
N ASP A 98 -23.50 58.92 -115.06
CA ASP A 98 -24.54 59.47 -114.19
C ASP A 98 -25.91 59.50 -114.88
N GLN A 99 -26.72 58.48 -114.61
CA GLN A 99 -28.10 58.36 -115.11
C GLN A 99 -29.12 58.13 -113.99
N VAL A 100 -28.80 58.51 -112.75
CA VAL A 100 -29.62 58.24 -111.56
C VAL A 100 -31.01 58.88 -111.66
N ASN A 101 -31.12 60.10 -112.19
CA ASN A 101 -32.43 60.75 -112.37
C ASN A 101 -33.31 60.01 -113.39
N ASN A 102 -32.72 59.50 -114.49
CA ASN A 102 -33.44 58.70 -115.48
C ASN A 102 -33.90 57.37 -114.88
N PHE A 103 -33.06 56.75 -114.03
CA PHE A 103 -33.43 55.56 -113.28
C PHE A 103 -34.64 55.84 -112.38
N ILE A 104 -34.61 56.89 -111.54
CA ILE A 104 -35.72 57.24 -110.64
C ILE A 104 -37.01 57.48 -111.44
N GLN A 105 -36.95 58.28 -112.50
CA GLN A 105 -38.10 58.57 -113.37
C GLN A 105 -38.74 57.29 -113.93
N PHE A 106 -37.93 56.37 -114.45
CA PHE A 106 -38.46 55.15 -115.08
C PHE A 106 -38.95 54.12 -114.05
N VAL A 107 -38.40 54.11 -112.83
CA VAL A 107 -38.98 53.33 -111.73
C VAL A 107 -40.38 53.84 -111.38
N GLN A 108 -40.56 55.16 -111.26
CA GLN A 108 -41.87 55.74 -111.01
C GLN A 108 -42.86 55.41 -112.12
N GLN A 109 -42.46 55.53 -113.39
CA GLN A 109 -43.33 55.15 -114.52
C GLN A 109 -43.72 53.67 -114.49
N LEU A 110 -42.79 52.79 -114.11
CA LEU A 110 -43.07 51.36 -113.96
C LEU A 110 -44.00 51.08 -112.76
N LYS A 111 -43.84 51.80 -111.66
CA LYS A 111 -44.71 51.72 -110.48
C LYS A 111 -46.15 52.11 -110.81
N GLU A 112 -46.32 53.23 -111.50
CA GLU A 112 -47.64 53.74 -111.87
C GLU A 112 -48.38 52.79 -112.81
N ILE A 113 -47.69 52.20 -113.81
CA ILE A 113 -48.32 51.21 -114.68
C ILE A 113 -48.65 49.90 -113.94
N THR A 114 -47.78 49.41 -113.06
CA THR A 114 -48.04 48.20 -112.25
C THR A 114 -49.23 48.39 -111.32
N ARG A 115 -49.34 49.56 -110.67
CA ARG A 115 -50.47 49.92 -109.82
C ARG A 115 -51.78 50.06 -110.60
N LYS A 116 -51.74 50.79 -111.73
CA LYS A 116 -52.92 50.99 -112.61
C LYS A 116 -53.52 49.66 -113.08
N ILE A 117 -52.67 48.67 -113.38
CA ILE A 117 -53.09 47.36 -113.84
C ILE A 117 -53.66 46.50 -112.69
N GLY A 118 -53.39 46.86 -111.43
CA GLY A 118 -53.94 46.18 -110.26
C GLY A 118 -53.35 44.77 -110.04
N ILE A 119 -52.13 44.53 -110.53
CA ILE A 119 -51.43 43.24 -110.37
C ILE A 119 -51.26 42.89 -108.89
N GLU A 120 -50.94 43.89 -108.06
CA GLU A 120 -50.78 43.77 -106.61
C GLU A 120 -52.06 43.29 -105.90
N LEU A 121 -53.22 43.77 -106.34
CA LEU A 121 -54.53 43.43 -105.75
C LEU A 121 -54.95 41.99 -106.09
N ASN A 122 -54.59 41.51 -107.28
CA ASN A 122 -54.91 40.16 -107.72
C ASN A 122 -54.01 39.07 -107.10
N ILE A 123 -52.82 39.43 -106.60
CA ILE A 123 -51.94 38.53 -105.83
C ILE A 123 -52.42 38.38 -104.37
N GLN A 124 -53.17 39.34 -103.83
CA GLN A 124 -53.56 39.41 -102.41
C GLN A 124 -54.91 38.79 -102.01
N GLY A 125 -55.70 38.20 -102.93
CA GLY A 125 -57.04 37.64 -102.62
C GLY A 125 -57.05 36.23 -102.00
N TYR A 126 -57.95 35.98 -101.02
CA TYR A 126 -58.50 34.74 -100.36
C TYR A 126 -57.60 33.64 -99.73
N PRO A 127 -56.70 32.88 -100.41
CA PRO A 127 -55.97 31.77 -99.77
C PRO A 127 -54.97 32.18 -98.67
N ALA A 128 -54.42 33.40 -98.72
CA ALA A 128 -53.48 33.90 -97.70
C ALA A 128 -54.12 34.10 -96.31
N TYR A 129 -55.43 34.42 -96.26
CA TYR A 129 -56.16 34.58 -95.00
C TYR A 129 -56.42 33.24 -94.30
N GLN A 130 -56.73 32.18 -95.05
CA GLN A 130 -56.92 30.84 -94.46
C GLN A 130 -55.62 30.30 -93.85
N GLU A 131 -54.48 30.55 -94.49
CA GLU A 131 -53.18 30.12 -93.96
C GLU A 131 -52.80 30.91 -92.69
N LYS A 132 -53.04 32.22 -92.66
CA LYS A 132 -52.89 33.03 -91.43
C LYS A 132 -53.81 32.57 -90.29
N LEU A 133 -55.05 32.16 -90.59
CA LEU A 133 -55.99 31.64 -89.59
C LEU A 133 -55.54 30.29 -89.01
N LYS A 134 -54.97 29.40 -89.84
CA LYS A 134 -54.32 28.16 -89.37
C LYS A 134 -53.12 28.45 -88.49
N GLN A 135 -52.27 29.40 -88.89
CA GLN A 135 -51.12 29.81 -88.07
C GLN A 135 -51.56 30.42 -86.74
N LEU A 136 -52.62 31.23 -86.72
CA LEU A 136 -53.17 31.81 -85.49
C LEU A 136 -53.72 30.73 -84.55
N ASN A 137 -54.48 29.75 -85.07
CA ASN A 137 -55.00 28.64 -84.27
C ASN A 137 -53.89 27.72 -83.75
N TYR A 138 -52.86 27.46 -84.56
CA TYR A 138 -51.65 26.76 -84.11
C TYR A 138 -50.94 27.52 -82.99
N LEU A 139 -50.80 28.84 -83.14
CA LEU A 139 -50.16 29.69 -82.14
C LEU A 139 -50.96 29.73 -80.83
N LYS A 140 -52.30 29.79 -80.92
CA LYS A 140 -53.20 29.70 -79.77
C LYS A 140 -53.04 28.37 -79.03
N SER A 141 -53.06 27.25 -79.75
CA SER A 141 -52.83 25.92 -79.16
C SER A 141 -51.45 25.82 -78.51
N LYS A 142 -50.42 26.37 -79.14
CA LYS A 142 -49.08 26.47 -78.54
C LYS A 142 -49.08 27.31 -77.27
N TYR A 143 -49.82 28.42 -77.24
CA TYR A 143 -49.90 29.31 -76.08
C TYR A 143 -50.60 28.62 -74.90
N GLU A 144 -51.68 27.89 -75.16
CA GLU A 144 -52.39 27.07 -74.16
C GLU A 144 -51.50 25.96 -73.60
N ASP A 145 -50.72 25.26 -74.44
CA ASP A 145 -49.71 24.29 -74.01
C ASP A 145 -48.61 24.93 -73.15
N LEU A 146 -48.18 26.15 -73.51
CA LEU A 146 -47.15 26.89 -72.78
C LEU A 146 -47.65 27.32 -71.39
N ILE A 147 -48.92 27.76 -71.28
CA ILE A 147 -49.57 28.05 -69.98
C ILE A 147 -49.65 26.79 -69.13
N SER A 148 -50.06 25.66 -69.72
CA SER A 148 -50.14 24.38 -69.00
C SER A 148 -48.78 23.93 -68.46
N LYS A 149 -47.72 24.08 -69.26
CA LYS A 149 -46.34 23.81 -68.85
C LYS A 149 -45.86 24.77 -67.77
N LEU A 150 -46.24 26.05 -67.83
CA LEU A 150 -45.90 27.04 -66.80
C LEU A 150 -46.54 26.68 -65.45
N ASN A 151 -47.82 26.32 -65.44
CA ASN A 151 -48.52 25.91 -64.22
C ASN A 151 -47.85 24.67 -63.59
N LYS A 152 -47.48 23.67 -64.40
CA LYS A 152 -46.73 22.50 -63.92
C LYS A 152 -45.35 22.88 -63.38
N ALA A 153 -44.67 23.84 -64.00
CA ALA A 153 -43.38 24.32 -63.51
C ALA A 153 -43.53 25.03 -62.15
N GLU A 154 -44.63 25.75 -61.93
CA GLU A 154 -44.92 26.43 -60.66
C GLU A 154 -45.28 25.43 -59.54
N GLU A 155 -46.06 24.39 -59.85
CA GLU A 155 -46.31 23.27 -58.93
C GLU A 155 -45.02 22.53 -58.55
N LEU A 156 -44.16 22.26 -59.53
CA LEU A 156 -42.85 21.64 -59.31
C LEU A 156 -41.94 22.53 -58.45
N LYS A 157 -41.96 23.85 -58.67
CA LYS A 157 -41.21 24.81 -57.86
C LYS A 157 -41.66 24.74 -56.39
N LYS A 158 -42.97 24.79 -56.13
CA LYS A 158 -43.50 24.70 -54.77
C LYS A 158 -43.14 23.38 -54.09
N SER A 159 -43.26 22.26 -54.81
CA SER A 159 -42.86 20.94 -54.32
C SER A 159 -41.35 20.89 -54.00
N SER A 160 -40.52 21.49 -54.86
CA SER A 160 -39.07 21.59 -54.63
C SER A 160 -38.74 22.42 -53.38
N GLU A 161 -39.44 23.53 -53.16
CA GLU A 161 -39.28 24.37 -51.95
C GLU A 161 -39.67 23.62 -50.66
N GLU A 162 -40.75 22.83 -50.70
CA GLU A 162 -41.16 21.98 -49.58
C GLU A 162 -40.14 20.88 -49.28
N VAL A 163 -39.58 20.25 -50.32
CA VAL A 163 -38.50 19.27 -50.19
C VAL A 163 -37.25 19.92 -49.60
N LEU A 164 -36.87 21.11 -50.06
CA LEU A 164 -35.70 21.84 -49.58
C LEU A 164 -35.83 22.18 -48.09
N LYS A 165 -37.02 22.63 -47.66
CA LYS A 165 -37.32 22.86 -46.24
C LYS A 165 -37.22 21.58 -45.40
N SER A 166 -37.78 20.48 -45.89
CA SER A 166 -37.68 19.17 -45.23
C SER A 166 -36.23 18.67 -45.10
N ILE A 167 -35.39 18.92 -46.13
CA ILE A 167 -33.97 18.62 -46.10
C ILE A 167 -33.26 19.45 -45.03
N GLN A 168 -33.53 20.75 -44.95
CA GLN A 168 -32.96 21.64 -43.94
C GLN A 168 -33.33 21.19 -42.52
N ASP A 169 -34.60 20.87 -42.27
CA ASP A 169 -35.07 20.36 -40.98
C ASP A 169 -34.39 19.03 -40.59
N LYS A 170 -34.20 18.13 -41.56
CA LYS A 170 -33.47 16.88 -41.35
C LYS A 170 -31.99 17.11 -41.08
N GLN A 171 -31.36 18.05 -41.77
CA GLN A 171 -29.95 18.40 -41.58
C GLN A 171 -29.70 18.94 -40.17
N GLU A 172 -30.59 19.79 -39.65
CA GLU A 172 -30.51 20.29 -38.28
C GLU A 172 -30.67 19.17 -37.24
N LYS A 173 -31.62 18.24 -37.46
CA LYS A 173 -31.77 17.06 -36.58
C LYS A 173 -30.56 16.15 -36.61
N ILE A 174 -29.94 15.96 -37.77
CA ILE A 174 -28.70 15.18 -37.92
C ILE A 174 -27.58 15.86 -37.11
N LYS A 175 -27.41 17.18 -37.25
CA LYS A 175 -26.41 17.95 -36.50
C LYS A 175 -26.58 17.78 -34.98
N GLN A 176 -27.79 17.97 -34.47
CA GLN A 176 -28.10 17.78 -33.05
C GLN A 176 -27.84 16.35 -32.58
N THR A 177 -28.15 15.36 -33.43
CA THR A 177 -27.88 13.95 -33.12
C THR A 177 -26.37 13.68 -33.04
N THR A 178 -25.58 14.25 -33.95
CA THR A 178 -24.11 14.15 -33.93
C THR A 178 -23.52 14.76 -32.67
N GLU A 179 -23.95 15.97 -32.29
CA GLU A 179 -23.50 16.65 -31.06
C GLU A 179 -23.82 15.80 -29.81
N ASN A 180 -25.00 15.19 -29.76
CA ASN A 180 -25.39 14.28 -28.67
C ASN A 180 -24.54 13.00 -28.64
N ILE A 181 -24.21 12.43 -29.81
CA ILE A 181 -23.33 11.25 -29.91
C ILE A 181 -21.93 11.58 -29.38
N GLU A 182 -21.37 12.73 -29.78
CA GLU A 182 -20.07 13.19 -29.31
C GLU A 182 -20.05 13.38 -27.79
N ALA A 183 -21.05 14.07 -27.22
CA ALA A 183 -21.18 14.26 -25.78
C ALA A 183 -21.30 12.92 -25.03
N ASN A 184 -22.05 11.96 -25.57
CA ASN A 184 -22.19 10.63 -24.98
C ASN A 184 -20.89 9.83 -25.08
N ASN A 185 -20.14 9.92 -26.17
CA ASN A 185 -18.83 9.29 -26.30
C ASN A 185 -17.85 9.81 -25.26
N THR A 186 -17.82 11.12 -25.00
CA THR A 186 -16.97 11.68 -23.92
C THR A 186 -17.36 11.12 -22.55
N LYS A 187 -18.66 11.00 -22.25
CA LYS A 187 -19.14 10.39 -21.01
C LYS A 187 -18.76 8.92 -20.90
N ILE A 188 -18.90 8.14 -21.97
CA ILE A 188 -18.53 6.72 -22.02
C ILE A 188 -17.03 6.55 -21.75
N THR A 189 -16.17 7.37 -22.36
CA THR A 189 -14.72 7.34 -22.11
C THR A 189 -14.40 7.64 -20.65
N SER A 190 -15.03 8.67 -20.06
CA SER A 190 -14.83 9.00 -18.64
C SER A 190 -15.29 7.88 -17.70
N ILE A 191 -16.44 7.25 -17.99
CA ILE A 191 -16.93 6.09 -17.21
C ILE A 191 -15.95 4.92 -17.32
N LYS A 192 -15.40 4.66 -18.51
CA LYS A 192 -14.41 3.60 -18.73
C LYS A 192 -13.16 3.82 -17.86
N GLU A 193 -12.62 5.04 -17.84
CA GLU A 193 -11.47 5.38 -17.00
C GLU A 193 -11.75 5.22 -15.50
N ASP A 194 -12.96 5.58 -15.03
CA ASP A 194 -13.36 5.37 -13.64
C ASP A 194 -13.47 3.88 -13.30
N ILE A 195 -14.02 3.07 -14.20
CA ILE A 195 -14.10 1.61 -14.05
C ILE A 195 -12.70 1.00 -13.95
N GLU A 196 -11.76 1.42 -14.80
CA GLU A 196 -10.37 0.93 -14.78
C GLU A 196 -9.67 1.28 -13.45
N LYS A 197 -9.82 2.52 -12.96
CA LYS A 197 -9.30 2.94 -11.65
C LYS A 197 -9.89 2.13 -10.50
N ARG A 198 -11.21 1.91 -10.51
CA ARG A 198 -11.89 1.09 -9.49
C ARG A 198 -11.41 -0.35 -9.52
N HIS A 199 -11.19 -0.91 -10.71
CA HIS A 199 -10.70 -2.27 -10.85
C HIS A 199 -9.31 -2.45 -10.24
N GLU A 200 -8.39 -1.51 -10.47
CA GLU A 200 -7.06 -1.56 -9.85
C GLU A 200 -7.14 -1.39 -8.32
N ASN A 201 -7.98 -0.47 -7.82
CA ASN A 201 -8.21 -0.35 -6.37
C ASN A 201 -8.74 -1.66 -5.75
N ILE A 202 -9.67 -2.34 -6.43
CA ILE A 202 -10.21 -3.63 -5.97
C ILE A 202 -9.10 -4.70 -5.93
N LYS A 203 -8.21 -4.75 -6.92
CA LYS A 203 -7.06 -5.66 -6.89
C LYS A 203 -6.17 -5.41 -5.67
N THR A 204 -5.81 -4.15 -5.42
CA THR A 204 -5.00 -3.78 -4.25
C THR A 204 -5.69 -4.17 -2.94
N ILE A 205 -6.99 -3.89 -2.80
CA ILE A 205 -7.77 -4.27 -1.62
C ILE A 205 -7.76 -5.80 -1.44
N ASN A 206 -7.94 -6.58 -2.51
CA ASN A 206 -7.91 -8.03 -2.43
C ASN A 206 -6.54 -8.55 -1.97
N THR A 207 -5.45 -8.00 -2.48
CA THR A 207 -4.09 -8.34 -2.02
C THR A 207 -3.95 -8.07 -0.52
N ASN A 208 -4.35 -6.90 -0.05
CA ASN A 208 -4.28 -6.55 1.38
C ASN A 208 -5.13 -7.49 2.24
N ILE A 209 -6.33 -7.88 1.77
CA ILE A 209 -7.20 -8.84 2.48
C ILE A 209 -6.50 -10.20 2.61
N THR A 210 -5.84 -10.68 1.56
CA THR A 210 -5.08 -11.94 1.61
C THR A 210 -3.91 -11.85 2.59
N GLU A 211 -3.17 -10.74 2.60
CA GLU A 211 -2.07 -10.51 3.55
C GLU A 211 -2.57 -10.46 4.99
N TYR A 212 -3.65 -9.73 5.27
CA TYR A 212 -4.24 -9.67 6.61
C TYR A 212 -4.77 -11.01 7.08
N LYS A 213 -5.35 -11.81 6.18
CA LYS A 213 -5.79 -13.16 6.50
C LYS A 213 -4.61 -14.04 6.92
N ALA A 214 -3.52 -14.01 6.16
CA ALA A 214 -2.32 -14.78 6.49
C ALA A 214 -1.71 -14.34 7.84
N ALA A 215 -1.67 -13.03 8.11
CA ALA A 215 -1.21 -12.50 9.39
C ALA A 215 -2.12 -12.91 10.56
N ALA A 216 -3.44 -12.92 10.36
CA ALA A 216 -4.39 -13.37 11.37
C ALA A 216 -4.22 -14.87 11.69
N GLU A 217 -4.04 -15.72 10.67
CA GLU A 217 -3.77 -17.16 10.83
C GLU A 217 -2.46 -17.41 11.59
N GLN A 218 -1.40 -16.63 11.28
CA GLN A 218 -0.13 -16.72 11.99
C GLN A 218 -0.27 -16.31 13.47
N ASN A 219 -1.00 -15.23 13.75
CA ASN A 219 -1.26 -14.77 15.11
C ASN A 219 -2.11 -15.78 15.89
N GLU A 220 -3.12 -16.40 15.27
CA GLU A 220 -3.92 -17.45 15.89
C GLU A 220 -3.04 -18.64 16.30
N ALA A 221 -2.13 -19.08 15.43
CA ALA A 221 -1.18 -20.14 15.74
C ALA A 221 -0.26 -19.75 16.90
N ALA A 222 0.30 -18.54 16.90
CA ALA A 222 1.15 -18.05 17.98
C ALA A 222 0.41 -17.99 19.32
N ILE A 223 -0.85 -17.54 19.33
CA ILE A 223 -1.69 -17.52 20.53
C ILE A 223 -1.94 -18.94 21.07
N LYS A 224 -2.23 -19.91 20.19
CA LYS A 224 -2.41 -21.31 20.59
C LYS A 224 -1.15 -21.89 21.22
N THR A 225 0.02 -21.63 20.63
CA THR A 225 1.31 -22.04 21.19
C THR A 225 1.53 -21.42 22.57
N PHE A 226 1.31 -20.11 22.71
CA PHE A 226 1.46 -19.41 23.98
C PHE A 226 0.58 -19.99 25.09
N PHE A 227 -0.69 -20.30 24.81
CA PHE A 227 -1.56 -20.94 25.80
C PHE A 227 -1.12 -22.38 26.13
N SER A 228 -0.60 -23.13 25.15
CA SER A 228 -0.03 -24.45 25.41
C SER A 228 1.19 -24.39 26.34
N GLU A 229 2.04 -23.38 26.18
CA GLU A 229 3.20 -23.14 27.07
C GLU A 229 2.75 -22.75 28.48
N ILE A 230 1.70 -21.93 28.62
CA ILE A 230 1.10 -21.60 29.92
C ILE A 230 0.60 -22.87 30.62
N ASP A 231 -0.12 -23.73 29.92
CA ASP A 231 -0.64 -24.98 30.49
C ASP A 231 0.49 -25.92 30.94
N GLU A 232 1.62 -25.92 30.23
CA GLU A 232 2.82 -26.67 30.60
C GLU A 232 3.47 -26.09 31.87
N TYR A 233 3.67 -24.78 31.92
CA TYR A 233 4.20 -24.11 33.10
C TYR A 233 3.31 -24.28 34.34
N GLU A 234 1.99 -24.25 34.18
CA GLU A 234 1.06 -24.52 35.29
C GLU A 234 1.28 -25.93 35.86
N LYS A 235 1.43 -26.93 34.99
CA LYS A 235 1.74 -28.32 35.41
C LYS A 235 3.10 -28.40 36.10
N GLU A 236 4.13 -27.76 35.56
CA GLU A 236 5.47 -27.74 36.18
C GLU A 236 5.43 -27.11 37.56
N ILE A 237 4.76 -25.97 37.72
CA ILE A 237 4.58 -25.29 39.00
C ILE A 237 3.85 -26.20 39.99
N LYS A 238 2.74 -26.81 39.59
CA LYS A 238 1.98 -27.72 40.45
C LYS A 238 2.83 -28.91 40.91
N ASN A 239 3.53 -29.56 39.98
CA ASN A 239 4.44 -30.67 40.30
C ASN A 239 5.58 -30.22 41.24
N GLY A 240 6.12 -29.02 41.04
CA GLY A 240 7.12 -28.42 41.90
C GLY A 240 6.62 -28.19 43.33
N LEU A 241 5.41 -27.63 43.46
CA LEU A 241 4.76 -27.41 44.75
C LEU A 241 4.47 -28.72 45.51
N GLU A 242 4.01 -29.75 44.80
CA GLU A 242 3.79 -31.09 45.38
C GLU A 242 5.10 -31.68 45.91
N LYS A 243 6.19 -31.63 45.12
CA LYS A 243 7.53 -32.10 45.54
C LYS A 243 8.08 -31.33 46.73
N ILE A 244 7.94 -30.01 46.74
CA ILE A 244 8.37 -29.17 47.88
C ILE A 244 7.59 -29.54 49.13
N THR A 245 6.28 -29.70 49.01
CA THR A 245 5.42 -30.07 50.14
C THR A 245 5.80 -31.43 50.71
N GLU A 246 6.04 -32.43 49.85
CA GLU A 246 6.51 -33.76 50.25
C GLU A 246 7.90 -33.70 50.91
N THR A 247 8.83 -32.93 50.36
CA THR A 247 10.18 -32.74 50.91
C THR A 247 10.13 -32.09 52.30
N ILE A 248 9.30 -31.05 52.48
CA ILE A 248 9.11 -30.39 53.78
C ILE A 248 8.50 -31.37 54.78
N LYS A 249 7.48 -32.14 54.38
CA LYS A 249 6.82 -33.13 55.24
C LYS A 249 7.82 -34.20 55.71
N THR A 250 8.55 -34.82 54.79
CA THR A 250 9.54 -35.86 55.10
C THR A 250 10.71 -35.32 55.92
N SER A 251 11.19 -34.11 55.62
CA SER A 251 12.22 -33.43 56.41
C SER A 251 11.76 -33.16 57.84
N LYS A 252 10.52 -32.68 58.01
CA LYS A 252 9.90 -32.46 59.33
C LYS A 252 9.78 -33.76 60.10
N GLU A 253 9.24 -34.82 59.50
CA GLU A 253 9.12 -36.14 60.14
C GLU A 253 10.48 -36.68 60.59
N LYS A 254 11.52 -36.54 59.76
CA LYS A 254 12.89 -36.92 60.11
C LYS A 254 13.45 -36.07 61.27
N MET A 255 13.19 -34.77 61.26
CA MET A 255 13.63 -33.86 62.31
C MET A 255 12.93 -34.16 63.64
N ASP A 256 11.61 -34.38 63.63
CA ASP A 256 10.83 -34.77 64.81
C ASP A 256 11.33 -36.11 65.39
N SER A 257 11.61 -37.09 64.53
CA SER A 257 12.19 -38.38 64.92
C SER A 257 13.58 -38.22 65.56
N ASN A 258 14.46 -37.42 64.94
CA ASN A 258 15.79 -37.13 65.48
C ASN A 258 15.72 -36.40 66.83
N ILE A 259 14.83 -35.41 66.96
CA ILE A 259 14.62 -34.69 68.22
C ILE A 259 14.20 -35.66 69.33
N LYS A 260 13.24 -36.55 69.03
CA LYS A 260 12.79 -37.56 69.99
C LYS A 260 13.93 -38.50 70.41
N GLN A 261 14.69 -39.02 69.44
CA GLN A 261 15.84 -39.88 69.71
C GLN A 261 16.92 -39.18 70.54
N HIS A 262 17.20 -37.90 70.27
CA HIS A 262 18.16 -37.12 71.03
C HIS A 262 17.66 -36.81 72.45
N ALA A 263 16.36 -36.56 72.63
CA ALA A 263 15.76 -36.40 73.96
C ALA A 263 15.93 -37.68 74.79
N GLU A 264 15.58 -38.85 74.23
CA GLU A 264 15.76 -40.15 74.88
C GLU A 264 17.23 -40.43 75.26
N LYS A 265 18.17 -40.18 74.35
CA LYS A 265 19.61 -40.32 74.63
C LYS A 265 20.09 -39.36 75.71
N THR A 266 19.57 -38.14 75.73
CA THR A 266 19.93 -37.14 76.76
C THR A 266 19.45 -37.57 78.13
N GLU A 267 18.24 -38.14 78.21
CA GLU A 267 17.69 -38.68 79.45
C GLU A 267 18.48 -39.90 79.94
N ASP A 268 18.87 -40.81 79.04
CA ASP A 268 19.73 -41.96 79.38
C ASP A 268 21.09 -41.49 79.93
N ILE A 269 21.77 -40.56 79.24
CA ILE A 269 23.04 -39.98 79.72
C ILE A 269 22.85 -39.28 81.08
N LEU A 270 21.75 -38.58 81.30
CA LEU A 270 21.45 -37.94 82.59
C LEU A 270 21.34 -38.98 83.71
N ASN A 271 20.63 -40.09 83.46
CA ASN A 271 20.44 -41.17 84.43
C ASN A 271 21.76 -41.92 84.69
N GLN A 272 22.57 -42.16 83.66
CA GLN A 272 23.91 -42.72 83.80
C GLN A 272 24.81 -41.81 84.62
N ASN A 273 24.80 -40.50 84.35
CA ASN A 273 25.58 -39.53 85.12
C ASN A 273 25.15 -39.48 86.59
N LYS A 274 23.85 -39.51 86.90
CA LYS A 274 23.36 -39.62 88.29
C LYS A 274 23.87 -40.89 88.96
N THR A 275 23.76 -42.03 88.29
CA THR A 275 24.24 -43.32 88.81
C THR A 275 25.75 -43.29 89.07
N LEU A 276 26.54 -42.74 88.14
CA LEU A 276 27.98 -42.57 88.31
C LEU A 276 28.31 -41.63 89.47
N GLN A 277 27.56 -40.54 89.65
CA GLN A 277 27.70 -39.65 90.82
C GLN A 277 27.45 -40.42 92.13
N ASP A 278 26.38 -41.20 92.20
CA ASP A 278 26.06 -42.02 93.38
C ASP A 278 27.15 -43.06 93.66
N GLN A 279 27.67 -43.73 92.63
CA GLN A 279 28.78 -44.68 92.75
C GLN A 279 30.07 -44.01 93.22
N ILE A 280 30.41 -42.82 92.71
CA ILE A 280 31.58 -42.05 93.16
C ILE A 280 31.44 -41.69 94.63
N LEU A 281 30.25 -41.24 95.06
CA LEU A 281 29.98 -40.91 96.46
C LEU A 281 30.10 -42.13 97.38
N ASP A 282 29.61 -43.29 96.95
CA ASP A 282 29.73 -44.56 97.69
C ASP A 282 31.20 -45.01 97.82
N ILE A 283 31.96 -45.01 96.71
CA ILE A 283 33.39 -45.39 96.72
C ILE A 283 34.22 -44.44 97.57
N LEU A 284 33.99 -43.12 97.46
CA LEU A 284 34.66 -42.14 98.31
C LEU A 284 34.33 -42.38 99.79
N GLY A 285 33.06 -42.65 100.11
CA GLY A 285 32.65 -43.02 101.47
C GLY A 285 33.37 -44.27 101.99
N LYS A 286 33.38 -45.36 101.22
CA LYS A 286 34.01 -46.63 101.59
C LYS A 286 35.53 -46.53 101.70
N SER A 287 36.19 -45.88 100.74
CA SER A 287 37.65 -45.77 100.66
C SER A 287 38.23 -44.88 101.75
N ILE A 288 37.56 -43.76 102.07
CA ILE A 288 37.98 -42.90 103.19
C ILE A 288 37.85 -43.66 104.52
N GLY A 289 36.73 -44.34 104.79
CA GLY A 289 36.56 -45.06 106.05
C GLY A 289 37.55 -46.21 106.27
N THR A 290 37.75 -47.05 105.25
CA THR A 290 38.60 -48.26 105.37
C THR A 290 40.10 -47.94 105.38
N ASN A 291 40.58 -47.02 104.53
CA ASN A 291 42.01 -46.67 104.52
C ASN A 291 42.43 -45.91 105.78
N LEU A 292 41.56 -45.05 106.33
CA LEU A 292 41.86 -44.31 107.56
C LEU A 292 41.99 -45.25 108.76
N TYR A 293 41.09 -46.22 108.88
CA TYR A 293 41.17 -47.27 109.90
C TYR A 293 42.45 -48.10 109.80
N LEU A 294 42.77 -48.61 108.61
CA LEU A 294 43.98 -49.43 108.40
C LEU A 294 45.25 -48.62 108.75
N SER A 295 45.32 -47.37 108.32
CA SER A 295 46.46 -46.48 108.58
C SER A 295 46.65 -46.20 110.08
N PHE A 296 45.57 -45.95 110.82
CA PHE A 296 45.66 -45.72 112.27
C PHE A 296 46.01 -47.01 113.03
N LYS A 297 45.45 -48.15 112.64
CA LYS A 297 45.74 -49.44 113.25
C LYS A 297 47.19 -49.86 113.06
N GLU A 298 47.75 -49.65 111.87
CA GLU A 298 49.16 -49.95 111.59
C GLU A 298 50.09 -49.05 112.41
N LYS A 299 49.78 -47.75 112.52
CA LYS A 299 50.53 -46.82 113.37
C LYS A 299 50.43 -47.17 114.85
N ALA A 300 49.26 -47.51 115.36
CA ALA A 300 49.09 -47.97 116.74
C ALA A 300 49.94 -49.23 117.02
N LYS A 301 49.94 -50.20 116.09
CA LYS A 301 50.78 -51.40 116.21
C LYS A 301 52.28 -51.04 116.28
N TRP A 302 52.75 -50.14 115.42
CA TRP A 302 54.14 -49.68 115.44
C TRP A 302 54.49 -48.95 116.75
N MET A 303 53.60 -48.09 117.24
CA MET A 303 53.78 -47.38 118.51
C MET A 303 53.83 -48.32 119.71
N LYS A 304 53.04 -49.41 119.71
CA LYS A 304 53.09 -50.43 120.76
C LYS A 304 54.45 -51.10 120.84
N TYR A 305 55.06 -51.45 119.69
CA TYR A 305 56.41 -51.99 119.68
C TYR A 305 57.44 -51.00 120.25
N GLN A 306 57.33 -49.72 119.90
CA GLN A 306 58.21 -48.67 120.43
C GLN A 306 58.03 -48.46 121.94
N ALA A 307 56.80 -48.43 122.44
CA ALA A 307 56.53 -48.32 123.87
C ALA A 307 57.12 -49.50 124.64
N VAL A 308 56.96 -50.73 124.14
CA VAL A 308 57.59 -51.91 124.75
C VAL A 308 59.12 -51.84 124.69
N PHE A 309 59.69 -51.36 123.59
CA PHE A 309 61.14 -51.15 123.47
C PHE A 309 61.67 -50.17 124.54
N TRP A 310 61.01 -49.02 124.74
CA TRP A 310 61.41 -48.06 125.77
C TRP A 310 61.23 -48.61 127.18
N LEU A 311 60.20 -49.43 127.42
CA LEU A 311 60.00 -50.10 128.71
C LEU A 311 61.13 -51.08 129.03
N ILE A 312 61.58 -51.85 128.03
CA ILE A 312 62.73 -52.75 128.16
C ILE A 312 64.01 -51.95 128.42
N LEU A 313 64.25 -50.88 127.65
CA LEU A 313 65.43 -50.02 127.80
C LEU A 313 65.48 -49.34 129.17
N LEU A 314 64.32 -48.89 129.67
CA LEU A 314 64.16 -48.36 131.02
C LEU A 314 64.56 -49.40 132.07
N GLY A 315 64.04 -50.63 131.97
CA GLY A 315 64.40 -51.72 132.87
C GLY A 315 65.91 -52.02 132.88
N LEU A 316 66.55 -52.04 131.70
CA LEU A 316 68.00 -52.22 131.58
C LEU A 316 68.79 -51.06 132.20
N SER A 317 68.34 -49.82 132.01
CA SER A 317 69.00 -48.64 132.58
C SER A 317 68.96 -48.63 134.11
N ILE A 318 67.83 -49.02 134.72
CA ILE A 318 67.69 -49.16 136.17
C ILE A 318 68.60 -50.28 136.70
N TRP A 319 68.67 -51.40 135.99
CA TRP A 319 69.54 -52.51 136.36
C TRP A 319 71.03 -52.11 136.31
N PHE A 320 71.46 -51.40 135.26
CA PHE A 320 72.82 -50.89 135.12
C PHE A 320 73.18 -49.90 136.23
N LEU A 321 72.25 -49.01 136.59
CA LEU A 321 72.41 -48.04 137.67
C LEU A 321 72.56 -48.72 139.03
N SER A 322 71.72 -49.72 139.30
CA SER A 322 71.76 -50.51 140.54
C SER A 322 73.06 -51.33 140.66
N SER A 323 73.52 -51.93 139.56
CA SER A 323 74.77 -52.69 139.51
C SER A 323 75.99 -51.81 139.77
N THR A 324 76.06 -50.64 139.14
CA THR A 324 77.16 -49.67 139.34
C THR A 324 77.18 -49.13 140.76
N GLY A 325 76.00 -48.81 141.33
CA GLY A 325 75.87 -48.38 142.72
C GLY A 325 76.33 -49.45 143.72
N ALA A 326 75.99 -50.72 143.50
CA ALA A 326 76.42 -51.82 144.37
C ALA A 326 77.95 -51.99 144.38
N HIS A 327 78.62 -51.83 143.22
CA HIS A 327 80.08 -51.89 143.14
C HIS A 327 80.77 -50.73 143.85
N ILE A 328 80.27 -49.51 143.71
CA ILE A 328 80.78 -48.33 144.44
C ILE A 328 80.64 -48.54 145.94
N PHE A 329 79.53 -49.11 146.39
CA PHE A 329 79.31 -49.44 147.81
C PHE A 329 80.32 -50.48 148.32
N GLN A 330 80.62 -51.51 147.53
CA GLN A 330 81.65 -52.51 147.89
C GLN A 330 83.05 -51.91 148.02
N GLU A 331 83.44 -50.99 147.14
CA GLU A 331 84.76 -50.33 147.20
C GLU A 331 84.88 -49.36 148.39
N LEU A 332 83.78 -48.75 148.82
CA LEU A 332 83.74 -47.89 150.01
C LEU A 332 83.61 -48.67 151.32
N LYS A 333 83.24 -49.95 151.29
CA LYS A 333 83.08 -50.79 152.48
C LYS A 333 84.31 -50.81 153.41
N PRO A 334 85.56 -51.02 152.94
CA PRO A 334 86.74 -50.99 153.83
C PRO A 334 86.98 -49.62 154.49
N PHE A 335 86.55 -48.52 153.86
CA PHE A 335 86.61 -47.18 154.47
C PHE A 335 85.65 -47.08 155.67
N PHE A 336 84.42 -47.57 155.54
CA PHE A 336 83.43 -47.53 156.62
C PHE A 336 83.77 -48.46 157.80
N GLU A 337 84.50 -49.57 157.56
CA GLU A 337 84.80 -50.56 158.59
C GLU A 337 86.14 -50.33 159.33
N ASN A 338 87.20 -49.86 158.65
CA ASN A 338 88.56 -49.86 159.21
C ASN A 338 89.28 -48.49 159.21
N GLY A 339 88.59 -47.40 158.86
CA GLY A 339 89.07 -46.02 159.04
C GLY A 339 90.37 -45.64 158.29
N LYS A 340 90.88 -46.51 157.41
CA LYS A 340 92.04 -46.25 156.55
C LYS A 340 91.59 -46.15 155.10
N ILE A 341 92.04 -45.09 154.42
CA ILE A 341 91.81 -44.92 152.98
C ILE A 341 92.88 -45.73 152.25
N THR A 342 92.53 -46.93 151.80
CA THR A 342 93.30 -47.62 150.75
C THR A 342 93.17 -46.83 149.45
N ASP A 343 94.26 -46.73 148.67
CA ASP A 343 94.32 -45.97 147.43
C ASP A 343 93.09 -46.24 146.55
N LEU A 344 92.20 -45.24 146.48
CA LEU A 344 91.03 -45.29 145.62
C LEU A 344 91.50 -45.40 144.18
N THR A 345 91.29 -46.57 143.58
CA THR A 345 91.71 -46.82 142.20
C THR A 345 90.96 -45.91 141.24
N LEU A 346 91.60 -45.58 140.11
CA LEU A 346 91.01 -44.78 139.03
C LEU A 346 89.60 -45.26 138.62
N THR A 347 89.34 -46.57 138.74
CA THR A 347 88.05 -47.23 138.49
C THR A 347 86.90 -46.65 139.31
N PHE A 348 87.14 -46.23 140.55
CA PHE A 348 86.12 -45.66 141.44
C PHE A 348 85.60 -44.32 140.90
N TYR A 349 86.51 -43.39 140.55
CA TYR A 349 86.15 -42.07 140.04
C TYR A 349 85.45 -42.15 138.67
N LEU A 350 85.85 -43.09 137.82
CA LEU A 350 85.16 -43.36 136.55
C LEU A 350 83.73 -43.88 136.77
N ARG A 351 83.54 -44.81 137.73
CA ARG A 351 82.21 -45.32 138.08
C ARG A 351 81.31 -44.25 138.72
N LEU A 352 81.87 -43.38 139.57
CA LEU A 352 81.15 -42.26 140.17
C LEU A 352 80.67 -41.27 139.09
N THR A 353 81.51 -40.96 138.12
CA THR A 353 81.15 -40.09 136.99
C THR A 353 80.08 -40.73 136.11
N LEU A 354 80.10 -42.06 135.94
CA LEU A 354 79.13 -42.83 135.17
C LEU A 354 77.72 -42.89 135.79
N ILE A 355 77.55 -42.54 137.07
CA ILE A 355 76.21 -42.44 137.68
C ILE A 355 75.39 -41.33 137.03
N PHE A 356 75.98 -40.18 136.73
CA PHE A 356 75.23 -39.04 136.18
C PHE A 356 74.58 -39.35 134.80
N PRO A 357 75.32 -39.89 133.81
CA PRO A 357 74.73 -40.37 132.56
C PRO A 357 73.67 -41.46 132.75
N ALA A 358 73.87 -42.36 133.72
CA ALA A 358 72.92 -43.44 133.99
C ALA A 358 71.59 -42.91 134.55
N ILE A 359 71.62 -41.94 135.48
CA ILE A 359 70.41 -41.29 136.01
C ILE A 359 69.64 -40.59 134.88
N TYR A 360 70.36 -39.88 134.02
CA TYR A 360 69.75 -39.24 132.85
C TYR A 360 69.13 -40.27 131.89
N ALA A 361 69.79 -41.41 131.66
CA ALA A 361 69.25 -42.48 130.82
C ALA A 361 67.93 -43.03 131.37
N VAL A 362 67.82 -43.23 132.68
CA VAL A 362 66.56 -43.67 133.33
C VAL A 362 65.45 -42.62 133.10
N TYR A 363 65.73 -41.35 133.38
CA TYR A 363 64.77 -40.26 133.16
C TYR A 363 64.32 -40.17 131.70
N PHE A 364 65.27 -40.23 130.76
CA PHE A 364 64.99 -40.14 129.34
C PHE A 364 64.12 -41.31 128.87
N CYS A 365 64.42 -42.55 129.27
CA CYS A 365 63.61 -43.71 128.90
C CYS A 365 62.20 -43.64 129.50
N ALA A 366 62.06 -43.17 130.74
CA ALA A 366 60.75 -42.98 131.38
C ALA A 366 59.91 -41.94 130.65
N HIS A 367 60.50 -40.81 130.26
CA HIS A 367 59.81 -39.79 129.49
C HIS A 367 59.38 -40.30 128.11
N GLN A 368 60.27 -40.98 127.39
CA GLN A 368 59.95 -41.55 126.07
C GLN A 368 58.87 -42.62 126.14
N PHE A 369 58.86 -43.45 127.18
CA PHE A 369 57.78 -44.42 127.42
C PHE A 369 56.43 -43.72 127.63
N GLN A 370 56.37 -42.68 128.45
CA GLN A 370 55.12 -41.94 128.68
C GLN A 370 54.58 -41.28 127.40
N VAL A 371 55.45 -40.64 126.62
CA VAL A 371 55.06 -40.00 125.35
C VAL A 371 54.57 -41.05 124.35
N THR A 372 55.28 -42.17 124.22
CA THR A 372 54.89 -43.24 123.28
C THR A 372 53.61 -43.96 123.70
N SER A 373 53.38 -44.16 125.01
CA SER A 373 52.14 -44.74 125.52
C SER A 373 50.93 -43.82 125.29
N LYS A 374 51.08 -42.51 125.52
CA LYS A 374 50.00 -41.55 125.24
C LYS A 374 49.66 -41.50 123.74
N LEU A 375 50.69 -41.51 122.89
CA LEU A 375 50.49 -41.58 121.43
C LEU A 375 49.76 -42.86 121.02
N LEU A 376 50.10 -44.01 121.62
CA LEU A 376 49.42 -45.27 121.38
C LEU A 376 47.91 -45.17 121.68
N GLU A 377 47.54 -44.66 122.85
CA GLU A 377 46.14 -44.47 123.24
C GLU A 377 45.38 -43.55 122.26
N GLU A 378 46.01 -42.46 121.83
CA GLU A 378 45.39 -41.55 120.84
C GLU A 378 45.18 -42.23 119.47
N TYR A 379 46.12 -43.05 119.01
CA TYR A 379 45.98 -43.78 117.75
C TYR A 379 44.96 -44.92 117.84
N ASP A 380 44.89 -45.62 118.98
CA ASP A 380 43.86 -46.63 119.23
C ASP A 380 42.46 -45.99 119.26
N PHE A 381 42.30 -44.84 119.91
CA PHE A 381 41.04 -44.08 119.89
C PHE A 381 40.65 -43.63 118.47
N LYS A 382 41.59 -43.05 117.71
CA LYS A 382 41.36 -42.62 116.32
C LYS A 382 41.00 -43.80 115.41
N SER A 383 41.61 -44.96 115.63
CA SER A 383 41.26 -46.21 114.95
C SER A 383 39.83 -46.64 115.26
N SER A 384 39.41 -46.65 116.53
CA SER A 384 38.04 -46.99 116.93
C SER A 384 36.99 -46.02 116.38
N VAL A 385 37.29 -44.71 116.35
CA VAL A 385 36.41 -43.70 115.75
C VAL A 385 36.27 -43.91 114.23
N ALA A 386 37.36 -44.25 113.54
CA ALA A 386 37.31 -44.56 112.10
C ALA A 386 36.42 -45.78 111.80
N VAL A 387 36.40 -46.79 112.68
CA VAL A 387 35.48 -47.95 112.57
C VAL A 387 34.03 -47.54 112.82
N ALA A 388 33.77 -46.67 113.79
CA ALA A 388 32.41 -46.18 114.06
C ALA A 388 31.86 -45.36 112.88
N LEU A 389 32.70 -44.53 112.25
CA LEU A 389 32.38 -43.77 111.04
C LEU A 389 32.06 -44.68 109.84
N HIS A 390 32.67 -45.86 109.77
CA HIS A 390 32.35 -46.87 108.76
C HIS A 390 30.92 -47.45 108.94
N HIS A 391 30.45 -47.59 110.19
CA HIS A 391 29.13 -48.17 110.50
C HIS A 391 28.00 -47.13 110.59
N PHE A 392 28.30 -45.84 110.72
CA PHE A 392 27.29 -44.77 110.83
C PHE A 392 26.58 -44.42 109.52
N LYS A 393 26.80 -45.19 108.44
CA LYS A 393 26.26 -44.91 107.10
C LYS A 393 25.69 -46.12 106.36
N GLU A 394 25.58 -47.27 107.04
CA GLU A 394 24.48 -48.22 106.78
C GLU A 394 23.23 -47.70 107.49
#